data_AF-A0A0F8BUY9-F1
#
_entry.id   AF-A0A0F8BUY9-F1
#
_cell.length_a   1.000
_cell.length_b   1.000
_cell.length_c   1.000
_cell.angle_alpha   90.00
_cell.angle_beta   90.00
_cell.angle_gamma   90.00
#
_symmetry.space_group_name_H-M   'P 1'
#
loop_
_entity.id
_entity.type
_entity.pdbx_description
1 polymer ?
#
loop_
_entity_poly.entity_id
_entity_poly.type
_entity_poly.pdbx_seq_one_letter_code
_entity_poly.pdbx_strand_id
1 'polypeptide(L)'
;MDHETGDRSIKGGEDSLFRHLAPDTPEVKKIKSLQGIEYEYAEHIGITEYSIARHFCEADRKIKDRDAVSALKNIRKNDNKDFSFFKQDLEKEIVKNLIELLNEKPVTHHELKLVIDYVLEIIENRSWMEDEQAYIKWVAYVMNLFTEEENEEYEKSIKQLAAKLGLSDKHAELILMKGDEEDYFEFVEEYGEENEVEERDEREELTEEEMMAEVESRFLSMEDPEKFDFLLENGPEFYELTGLYISELSENGEFGKIQELYTKLTEKYDDFIYLYVFMGATYLEMDPALAKSYFEQALRTLDKLNDLSDSTKERLRANFLALIEKIN
;
A
#
# COMPACT_ATOMS: atom_id res chain seq x y z
N MET A 1 5.34 -46.56 30.96
CA MET A 1 5.33 -46.71 29.50
C MET A 1 5.52 -45.32 28.98
N ASP A 2 6.77 -45.07 28.60
CA ASP A 2 7.33 -43.76 28.36
C ASP A 2 6.74 -43.15 27.09
N HIS A 3 6.20 -41.94 27.23
CA HIS A 3 6.01 -41.06 26.09
C HIS A 3 7.39 -40.49 25.76
N GLU A 4 8.02 -41.02 24.72
CA GLU A 4 9.18 -40.39 24.10
C GLU A 4 8.73 -39.05 23.51
N THR A 5 8.83 -37.98 24.30
CA THR A 5 9.07 -36.63 23.80
C THR A 5 10.40 -36.68 23.07
N GLY A 6 10.34 -36.87 21.75
CA GLY A 6 11.48 -36.77 20.88
C GLY A 6 11.98 -35.33 20.86
N ASP A 7 12.87 -35.04 21.80
CA ASP A 7 13.82 -33.93 21.73
C ASP A 7 14.66 -34.12 20.45
N ARG A 8 14.18 -33.55 19.35
CA ARG A 8 14.99 -33.33 18.14
C ARG A 8 15.90 -32.16 18.43
N SER A 9 16.87 -32.38 19.33
CA SER A 9 18.07 -31.56 19.34
C SER A 9 18.60 -31.52 17.91
N ILE A 10 18.75 -30.31 17.38
CA ILE A 10 19.34 -30.04 16.08
C ILE A 10 20.70 -30.74 16.07
N LYS A 11 20.78 -31.93 15.43
CA LYS A 11 22.05 -32.61 15.21
C LYS A 11 22.80 -31.77 14.20
N GLY A 12 23.63 -30.87 14.71
CA GLY A 12 24.39 -29.90 13.95
C GLY A 12 25.10 -30.56 12.77
N GLY A 13 24.66 -30.19 11.57
CA GLY A 13 25.32 -30.60 10.34
C GLY A 13 24.41 -30.59 9.11
N GLU A 14 23.19 -31.12 9.23
CA GLU A 14 22.35 -31.48 8.07
C GLU A 14 20.93 -30.89 8.11
N ASP A 15 20.73 -29.74 8.74
CA ASP A 15 19.41 -29.11 8.79
C ASP A 15 19.39 -27.85 7.95
N SER A 16 18.43 -27.74 7.02
CA SER A 16 18.32 -26.64 6.03
C SER A 16 16.89 -26.12 6.02
N LEU A 17 16.68 -24.81 5.83
CA LEU A 17 15.34 -24.21 5.74
C LEU A 17 14.46 -24.95 4.73
N PHE A 18 15.01 -25.28 3.56
CA PHE A 18 14.32 -26.01 2.49
C PHE A 18 13.61 -27.30 2.94
N ARG A 19 14.13 -28.02 3.95
CA ARG A 19 13.53 -29.27 4.44
C ARG A 19 12.25 -29.04 5.24
N HIS A 20 12.06 -27.83 5.75
CA HIS A 20 10.92 -27.43 6.58
C HIS A 20 9.88 -26.62 5.79
N LEU A 21 10.11 -26.41 4.49
CA LEU A 21 9.22 -25.68 3.61
C LEU A 21 8.27 -26.63 2.88
N ALA A 22 7.04 -26.15 2.69
CA ALA A 22 6.06 -26.82 1.85
C ALA A 22 6.40 -26.62 0.36
N PRO A 23 6.01 -27.55 -0.53
CA PRO A 23 6.14 -27.34 -1.95
C PRO A 23 5.20 -26.23 -2.42
N ASP A 24 5.68 -25.38 -3.33
CA ASP A 24 4.86 -24.30 -3.90
C ASP A 24 3.63 -24.85 -4.66
N THR A 25 2.50 -24.14 -4.54
CA THR A 25 1.30 -24.37 -5.36
C THR A 25 1.17 -23.29 -6.45
N PRO A 26 0.40 -23.55 -7.53
CA PRO A 26 0.11 -22.53 -8.54
C PRO A 26 -0.55 -21.27 -7.97
N GLU A 27 -1.35 -21.40 -6.92
CA GLU A 27 -2.04 -20.30 -6.26
C GLU A 27 -1.06 -19.44 -5.49
N VAL A 28 -0.19 -20.06 -4.68
CA VAL A 28 0.81 -19.34 -3.88
C VAL A 28 1.81 -18.60 -4.76
N LYS A 29 2.18 -19.17 -5.92
CA LYS A 29 3.05 -18.48 -6.89
C LYS A 29 2.44 -17.23 -7.51
N LYS A 30 1.13 -16.99 -7.35
CA LYS A 30 0.48 -15.75 -7.81
C LYS A 30 0.67 -14.61 -6.81
N ILE A 31 0.98 -14.91 -5.55
CA ILE A 31 1.26 -13.89 -4.53
C ILE A 31 2.56 -13.20 -4.94
N LYS A 32 2.54 -11.90 -5.18
CA LYS A 32 3.72 -11.14 -5.63
C LYS A 32 4.41 -10.37 -4.51
N SER A 33 3.63 -9.94 -3.53
CA SER A 33 4.04 -9.19 -2.35
C SER A 33 3.29 -9.70 -1.11
N LEU A 34 3.78 -9.37 0.08
CA LEU A 34 3.02 -9.53 1.33
C LEU A 34 2.21 -8.29 1.69
N GLN A 35 2.29 -7.22 0.91
CA GLN A 35 1.57 -5.98 1.16
C GLN A 35 0.05 -6.24 1.21
N GLY A 36 -0.61 -5.77 2.26
CA GLY A 36 -2.04 -5.97 2.52
C GLY A 36 -2.43 -7.37 3.05
N ILE A 37 -1.47 -8.30 3.17
CA ILE A 37 -1.67 -9.64 3.75
C ILE A 37 -0.61 -9.97 4.81
N GLU A 38 0.07 -8.96 5.34
CA GLU A 38 1.18 -9.10 6.28
C GLU A 38 0.78 -9.87 7.54
N TYR A 39 -0.48 -9.68 7.98
CA TYR A 39 -1.05 -10.35 9.15
C TYR A 39 -1.03 -11.88 9.02
N GLU A 40 -1.08 -12.43 7.80
CA GLU A 40 -1.01 -13.88 7.54
C GLU A 40 0.40 -14.42 7.76
N TYR A 41 1.42 -13.57 7.60
CA TYR A 41 2.84 -13.91 7.71
C TYR A 41 3.53 -13.24 8.90
N ALA A 42 2.76 -12.61 9.79
CA ALA A 42 3.28 -11.79 10.88
C ALA A 42 4.24 -12.54 11.80
N GLU A 43 4.03 -13.84 12.02
CA GLU A 43 4.94 -14.66 12.82
C GLU A 43 6.27 -14.94 12.11
N HIS A 44 6.27 -15.14 10.79
CA HIS A 44 7.47 -15.37 9.99
C HIS A 44 8.28 -14.09 9.80
N ILE A 45 7.59 -12.96 9.59
CA ILE A 45 8.19 -11.63 9.61
C ILE A 45 8.78 -11.39 10.99
N GLY A 46 7.95 -11.49 12.04
CA GLY A 46 8.31 -11.24 13.42
C GLY A 46 9.50 -12.07 13.91
N ILE A 47 9.59 -13.36 13.56
CA ILE A 47 10.74 -14.18 13.99
C ILE A 47 12.03 -13.78 13.27
N THR A 48 11.94 -13.33 12.03
CA THR A 48 13.09 -12.84 11.26
C THR A 48 13.61 -11.54 11.87
N GLU A 49 12.71 -10.60 12.12
CA GLU A 49 12.96 -9.31 12.76
C GLU A 49 13.51 -9.47 14.19
N TYR A 50 12.87 -10.31 14.99
CA TYR A 50 13.31 -10.66 16.35
C TYR A 50 14.73 -11.23 16.35
N SER A 51 15.07 -12.10 15.40
CA SER A 51 16.41 -12.69 15.31
C SER A 51 17.49 -11.63 15.05
N ILE A 52 17.19 -10.62 14.21
CA ILE A 52 18.10 -9.51 13.95
C ILE A 52 18.25 -8.65 15.20
N ALA A 53 17.13 -8.27 15.80
CA ALA A 53 17.05 -7.43 16.98
C ALA A 53 17.78 -8.05 18.18
N ARG A 54 17.55 -9.35 18.41
CA ARG A 54 18.18 -10.13 19.46
C ARG A 54 19.67 -10.24 19.25
N HIS A 55 20.12 -10.54 18.03
CA HIS A 55 21.56 -10.61 17.73
C HIS A 55 22.26 -9.29 18.05
N PHE A 56 21.65 -8.17 17.66
CA PHE A 56 22.16 -6.84 17.99
C PHE A 56 22.28 -6.62 19.50
N CYS A 57 21.23 -6.94 20.25
CA CYS A 57 21.17 -6.68 21.69
C CYS A 57 22.08 -7.62 22.51
N GLU A 58 22.08 -8.91 22.19
CA GLU A 58 22.70 -9.94 23.03
C GLU A 58 24.11 -10.34 22.56
N ALA A 59 24.43 -10.17 21.27
CA ALA A 59 25.67 -10.69 20.69
C ALA A 59 26.61 -9.58 20.17
N ASP A 60 26.13 -8.70 19.28
CA ASP A 60 26.96 -7.68 18.65
C ASP A 60 26.24 -6.35 18.40
N ARG A 61 26.47 -5.39 19.29
CA ARG A 61 25.97 -4.00 19.19
C ARG A 61 26.58 -3.18 18.03
N LYS A 62 27.53 -3.74 17.27
CA LYS A 62 28.21 -3.03 16.16
C LYS A 62 27.70 -3.41 14.79
N ILE A 63 26.83 -4.40 14.67
CA ILE A 63 26.21 -4.75 13.39
C ILE A 63 25.44 -3.56 12.85
N LYS A 64 25.42 -3.44 11.52
CA LYS A 64 24.75 -2.38 10.78
C LYS A 64 23.62 -2.94 9.95
N ASP A 65 22.73 -2.07 9.49
CA ASP A 65 21.60 -2.45 8.63
C ASP A 65 22.07 -3.19 7.38
N ARG A 66 23.21 -2.76 6.80
CA ARG A 66 23.85 -3.46 5.65
C ARG A 66 24.27 -4.90 5.94
N ASP A 67 24.60 -5.22 7.19
CA ASP A 67 25.01 -6.56 7.61
C ASP A 67 23.77 -7.45 7.71
N ALA A 68 22.66 -6.93 8.25
CA ALA A 68 21.35 -7.60 8.21
C ALA A 68 20.87 -7.83 6.77
N VAL A 69 20.94 -6.81 5.89
CA VAL A 69 20.62 -6.95 4.46
C VAL A 69 21.47 -8.04 3.80
N SER A 70 22.77 -8.09 4.11
CA SER A 70 23.67 -9.10 3.56
C SER A 70 23.31 -10.51 4.03
N ALA A 71 23.00 -10.67 5.33
CA ALA A 71 22.58 -11.94 5.91
C ALA A 71 21.27 -12.44 5.27
N LEU A 72 20.24 -11.58 5.20
CA LEU A 72 18.95 -11.89 4.61
C LEU A 72 19.06 -12.27 3.12
N LYS A 73 19.81 -11.49 2.33
CA LYS A 73 20.07 -11.79 0.91
C LYS A 73 20.82 -13.12 0.74
N ASN A 74 21.72 -13.47 1.66
CA ASN A 74 22.45 -14.74 1.61
C ASN A 74 21.52 -15.91 1.95
N ILE A 75 20.70 -15.80 3.00
CA ILE A 75 19.71 -16.80 3.41
C ILE A 75 18.72 -17.04 2.28
N ARG A 76 18.13 -15.98 1.73
CA ARG A 76 17.16 -16.06 0.62
C ARG A 76 17.68 -16.82 -0.60
N LYS A 77 18.96 -16.65 -0.93
CA LYS A 77 19.61 -17.31 -2.08
C LYS A 77 20.03 -18.75 -1.80
N ASN A 78 20.16 -19.12 -0.54
CA ASN A 78 20.79 -20.37 -0.09
C ASN A 78 19.93 -21.11 0.94
N ASP A 79 18.60 -20.98 0.85
CA ASP A 79 17.62 -21.65 1.71
C ASP A 79 17.73 -23.20 1.65
N ASN A 80 18.26 -23.70 0.53
CA ASN A 80 18.57 -25.11 0.31
C ASN A 80 19.90 -25.59 0.91
N LYS A 81 20.70 -24.70 1.50
CA LYS A 81 21.97 -25.08 2.13
C LYS A 81 21.76 -25.46 3.59
N ASP A 82 22.56 -26.43 4.04
CA ASP A 82 22.55 -26.84 5.44
C ASP A 82 23.06 -25.70 6.33
N PHE A 83 22.63 -25.70 7.59
CA PHE A 83 22.97 -24.72 8.62
C PHE A 83 24.48 -24.41 8.70
N SER A 84 25.32 -25.41 8.47
CA SER A 84 26.79 -25.28 8.50
C SER A 84 27.38 -24.42 7.37
N PHE A 85 26.61 -24.14 6.31
CA PHE A 85 27.00 -23.24 5.22
C PHE A 85 27.09 -21.78 5.69
N PHE A 86 26.17 -21.37 6.57
CA PHE A 86 26.10 -20.00 7.09
C PHE A 86 27.24 -19.78 8.09
N LYS A 87 28.06 -18.78 7.81
CA LYS A 87 29.29 -18.55 8.58
C LYS A 87 29.09 -17.45 9.60
N GLN A 88 28.30 -16.44 9.26
CA GLN A 88 28.05 -15.32 10.15
C GLN A 88 27.08 -15.74 11.24
N ASP A 89 27.28 -15.24 12.45
CA ASP A 89 26.46 -15.65 13.58
C ASP A 89 25.03 -15.10 13.47
N LEU A 90 24.85 -13.89 12.89
CA LEU A 90 23.53 -13.36 12.54
C LEU A 90 22.77 -14.28 11.57
N GLU A 91 23.43 -14.79 10.52
CA GLU A 91 22.80 -15.70 9.57
C GLU A 91 22.31 -16.98 10.26
N LYS A 92 23.14 -17.55 11.13
CA LYS A 92 22.81 -18.74 11.89
C LYS A 92 21.66 -18.50 12.84
N GLU A 93 21.61 -17.34 13.50
CA GLU A 93 20.54 -16.98 14.42
C GLU A 93 19.19 -16.91 13.70
N ILE A 94 19.13 -16.19 12.57
CA ILE A 94 17.93 -16.09 11.74
C ILE A 94 17.50 -17.46 11.23
N VAL A 95 18.43 -18.24 10.65
CA VAL A 95 18.12 -19.57 10.10
C VAL A 95 17.61 -20.52 11.18
N LYS A 96 18.24 -20.52 12.36
CA LYS A 96 17.84 -21.40 13.46
C LYS A 96 16.41 -21.09 13.91
N ASN A 97 16.10 -19.83 14.18
CA ASN A 97 14.79 -19.44 14.68
C ASN A 97 13.70 -19.65 13.61
N LEU A 98 14.02 -19.42 12.33
CA LEU A 98 13.12 -19.75 11.22
C LEU A 98 12.87 -21.27 11.12
N ILE A 99 13.90 -22.12 11.26
CA ILE A 99 13.71 -23.58 11.28
C ILE A 99 12.76 -23.98 12.42
N GLU A 100 12.95 -23.43 13.62
CA GLU A 100 12.08 -23.70 14.77
C GLU A 100 10.62 -23.33 14.45
N LEU A 101 10.37 -22.13 13.90
CA LEU A 101 9.02 -21.70 13.51
C LEU A 101 8.43 -22.56 12.38
N LEU A 102 9.20 -22.87 11.34
CA LEU A 102 8.72 -23.62 10.17
C LEU A 102 8.33 -25.06 10.51
N ASN A 103 8.89 -25.64 11.57
CA ASN A 103 8.45 -26.94 12.08
C ASN A 103 7.01 -26.91 12.63
N GLU A 104 6.58 -25.75 13.15
CA GLU A 104 5.23 -25.56 13.72
C GLU A 104 4.26 -24.96 12.69
N LYS A 105 4.74 -23.99 11.89
CA LYS A 105 3.98 -23.21 10.91
C LYS A 105 4.73 -23.18 9.58
N PRO A 106 4.66 -24.26 8.79
CA PRO A 106 5.35 -24.33 7.51
C PRO A 106 4.72 -23.35 6.50
N VAL A 107 5.59 -22.67 5.75
CA VAL A 107 5.23 -21.91 4.54
C VAL A 107 5.92 -22.54 3.33
N THR A 108 5.51 -22.14 2.13
CA THR A 108 6.16 -22.58 0.89
C THR A 108 7.50 -21.89 0.64
N HIS A 109 8.26 -22.39 -0.34
CA HIS A 109 9.52 -21.74 -0.76
C HIS A 109 9.30 -20.32 -1.28
N HIS A 110 8.21 -20.13 -2.03
CA HIS A 110 7.85 -18.83 -2.55
C HIS A 110 7.51 -17.84 -1.43
N GLU A 111 6.70 -18.24 -0.46
CA GLU A 111 6.30 -17.40 0.68
C GLU A 111 7.47 -17.03 1.59
N LEU A 112 8.40 -17.96 1.88
CA LEU A 112 9.59 -17.63 2.66
C LEU A 112 10.42 -16.52 1.99
N LYS A 113 10.50 -16.53 0.64
CA LYS A 113 11.20 -15.47 -0.09
C LYS A 113 10.48 -14.13 0.06
N LEU A 114 9.15 -14.14 -0.02
CA LEU A 114 8.34 -12.95 0.19
C LEU A 114 8.49 -12.39 1.60
N VAL A 115 8.55 -13.24 2.63
CA VAL A 115 8.83 -12.82 4.02
C VAL A 115 10.18 -12.11 4.11
N ILE A 116 11.24 -12.69 3.52
CA ILE A 116 12.57 -12.08 3.54
C ILE A 116 12.59 -10.78 2.73
N ASP A 117 11.93 -10.76 1.57
CA ASP A 117 11.84 -9.57 0.70
C ASP A 117 11.11 -8.42 1.42
N TYR A 118 10.03 -8.73 2.16
CA TYR A 118 9.30 -7.76 2.98
C TYR A 118 10.18 -7.16 4.09
N VAL A 119 10.94 -7.99 4.83
CA VAL A 119 11.86 -7.48 5.86
C VAL A 119 12.97 -6.62 5.23
N LEU A 120 13.48 -7.00 4.05
CA LEU A 120 14.45 -6.18 3.31
C LEU A 120 13.88 -4.81 2.94
N GLU A 121 12.61 -4.74 2.57
CA GLU A 121 11.91 -3.48 2.28
C GLU A 121 11.74 -2.61 3.54
N ILE A 122 11.36 -3.20 4.68
CA ILE A 122 11.27 -2.48 5.95
C ILE A 122 12.62 -1.85 6.36
N ILE A 123 13.72 -2.57 6.13
CA ILE A 123 15.08 -2.02 6.35
C ILE A 123 15.31 -0.80 5.45
N GLU A 124 14.98 -0.95 4.17
CA GLU A 124 15.20 0.08 3.18
C GLU A 124 14.37 1.35 3.43
N ASN A 125 13.13 1.20 3.90
CA ASN A 125 12.21 2.29 4.25
C ASN A 125 12.68 3.13 5.45
N ARG A 126 13.79 2.77 6.10
CA ARG A 126 14.40 3.52 7.22
C ARG A 126 15.76 4.13 6.87
N SER A 127 16.22 3.98 5.62
CA SER A 127 17.49 4.52 5.16
C SER A 127 17.58 6.05 5.27
N TRP A 128 16.44 6.76 5.23
CA TRP A 128 16.34 8.21 5.38
C TRP A 128 16.76 8.73 6.75
N MET A 129 16.84 7.89 7.79
CA MET A 129 17.24 8.29 9.14
C MET A 129 18.74 8.62 9.26
N GLU A 130 19.51 8.44 8.19
CA GLU A 130 20.97 8.72 8.11
C GLU A 130 21.81 8.04 9.21
N ASP A 131 21.28 6.98 9.85
CA ASP A 131 21.98 6.13 10.82
C ASP A 131 22.28 4.77 10.17
N GLU A 132 23.52 4.29 10.29
CA GLU A 132 23.93 2.98 9.79
C GLU A 132 23.27 1.81 10.55
N GLN A 133 22.57 2.10 11.65
CA GLN A 133 21.82 1.16 12.50
C GLN A 133 20.34 1.58 12.67
N ALA A 134 19.79 2.35 11.74
CA ALA A 134 18.43 2.88 11.80
C ALA A 134 17.39 1.77 12.00
N TYR A 135 17.38 0.77 11.12
CA TYR A 135 16.45 -0.35 11.22
C TYR A 135 16.73 -1.20 12.44
N ILE A 136 17.99 -1.60 12.67
CA ILE A 136 18.33 -2.55 13.74
C ILE A 136 18.00 -1.99 15.14
N LYS A 137 18.17 -0.68 15.35
CA LYS A 137 17.74 -0.03 16.60
C LYS A 137 16.22 0.06 16.69
N TRP A 138 15.55 0.41 15.59
CA TRP A 138 14.09 0.48 15.55
C TRP A 138 13.44 -0.86 15.88
N VAL A 139 13.88 -1.95 15.25
CA VAL A 139 13.30 -3.28 15.49
C VAL A 139 13.61 -3.76 16.91
N ALA A 140 14.78 -3.45 17.46
CA ALA A 140 15.11 -3.75 18.86
C ALA A 140 14.25 -2.98 19.87
N TYR A 141 13.90 -1.74 19.54
CA TYR A 141 12.95 -0.93 20.30
C TYR A 141 11.53 -1.52 20.24
N VAL A 142 11.01 -1.78 19.03
CA VAL A 142 9.65 -2.31 18.83
C VAL A 142 9.47 -3.70 19.45
N MET A 143 10.49 -4.54 19.38
CA MET A 143 10.51 -5.87 20.02
C MET A 143 10.75 -5.82 21.54
N ASN A 144 10.84 -4.61 22.12
CA ASN A 144 11.05 -4.37 23.55
C ASN A 144 12.30 -5.08 24.11
N LEU A 145 13.40 -5.06 23.34
CA LEU A 145 14.69 -5.67 23.73
C LEU A 145 15.68 -4.67 24.35
N PHE A 146 15.35 -3.38 24.31
CA PHE A 146 16.09 -2.34 24.99
C PHE A 146 15.77 -2.30 26.48
N THR A 147 16.75 -1.88 27.27
CA THR A 147 16.55 -1.46 28.65
C THR A 147 15.75 -0.16 28.72
N GLU A 148 15.22 0.18 29.90
CA GLU A 148 14.51 1.45 30.11
C GLU A 148 15.38 2.67 29.71
N GLU A 149 16.66 2.66 30.07
CA GLU A 149 17.61 3.73 29.72
C GLU A 149 17.83 3.82 28.19
N GLU A 150 17.99 2.68 27.52
CA GLU A 150 18.15 2.63 26.05
C GLU A 150 16.86 3.09 25.32
N ASN A 151 15.69 2.77 25.86
CA ASN A 151 14.41 3.24 25.33
C ASN A 151 14.32 4.77 25.43
N GLU A 152 14.63 5.35 26.59
CA GLU A 152 14.60 6.80 26.78
C GLU A 152 15.60 7.52 25.84
N GLU A 153 16.80 6.98 25.68
CA GLU A 153 17.82 7.53 24.77
C GLU A 153 17.36 7.45 23.31
N TYR A 154 16.81 6.29 22.90
CA TYR A 154 16.33 6.09 21.54
C TYR A 154 15.14 6.99 21.20
N GLU A 155 14.12 7.05 22.07
CA GLU A 155 12.96 7.93 21.88
C GLU A 155 13.36 9.40 21.78
N LYS A 156 14.29 9.83 22.62
CA LYS A 156 14.83 11.19 22.55
C LYS A 156 15.55 11.44 21.22
N SER A 157 16.31 10.46 20.71
CA SER A 157 17.00 10.58 19.43
C SER A 157 16.01 10.69 18.25
N ILE A 158 14.93 9.92 18.26
CA ILE A 158 13.88 9.97 17.23
C ILE A 158 13.14 11.32 17.27
N LYS A 159 12.78 11.81 18.46
CA LYS A 159 12.16 13.14 18.61
C LYS A 159 13.07 14.27 18.12
N GLN A 160 14.38 14.17 18.36
CA GLN A 160 15.36 15.13 17.84
C GLN A 160 15.50 15.05 16.32
N LEU A 161 15.48 13.84 15.74
CA LEU A 161 15.52 13.63 14.30
C LEU A 161 14.26 14.21 13.64
N ALA A 162 13.07 13.91 14.16
CA ALA A 162 11.80 14.44 13.67
C ALA A 162 11.81 15.98 13.66
N ALA A 163 12.20 16.60 14.79
CA ALA A 163 12.30 18.05 14.88
C ALA A 163 13.32 18.66 13.89
N LYS A 164 14.44 17.98 13.62
CA LYS A 164 15.45 18.41 12.64
C LYS A 164 14.89 18.40 11.21
N LEU A 165 14.01 17.44 10.90
CA LEU A 165 13.37 17.29 9.60
C LEU A 165 12.09 18.12 9.46
N GLY A 166 11.71 18.89 10.49
CA GLY A 166 10.47 19.69 10.49
C GLY A 166 9.21 18.87 10.77
N LEU A 167 9.35 17.61 11.17
CA LEU A 167 8.25 16.73 11.53
C LEU A 167 7.73 17.05 12.93
N SER A 168 6.43 16.80 13.15
CA SER A 168 5.74 17.00 14.43
C SER A 168 6.12 15.93 15.47
N ASP A 169 5.80 16.19 16.74
CA ASP A 169 5.94 15.19 17.80
C ASP A 169 5.08 13.94 17.54
N LYS A 170 3.93 14.08 16.85
CA LYS A 170 3.09 12.94 16.44
C LYS A 170 3.81 12.03 15.45
N HIS A 171 4.55 12.60 14.49
CA HIS A 171 5.34 11.82 13.53
C HIS A 171 6.45 11.04 14.25
N ALA A 172 7.06 11.62 15.27
CA ALA A 172 8.01 10.90 16.11
C ALA A 172 7.34 9.72 16.85
N GLU A 173 6.11 9.89 17.33
CA GLU A 173 5.36 8.82 17.98
C GLU A 173 4.97 7.69 17.02
N LEU A 174 4.64 7.99 15.76
CA LEU A 174 4.39 6.98 14.73
C LEU A 174 5.64 6.15 14.39
N ILE A 175 6.80 6.80 14.24
CA ILE A 175 8.07 6.09 14.05
C ILE A 175 8.36 5.15 15.22
N LEU A 176 7.97 5.55 16.44
CA LEU A 176 8.09 4.76 17.67
C LEU A 176 6.96 3.74 17.86
N MET A 177 6.03 3.58 16.90
CA MET A 177 4.86 2.70 17.01
C MET A 177 4.01 2.98 18.27
N LYS A 178 3.93 4.26 18.66
CA LYS A 178 3.18 4.76 19.83
C LYS A 178 1.93 5.57 19.49
N GLY A 179 1.74 5.94 18.23
CA GLY A 179 0.55 6.66 17.75
C GLY A 179 -0.67 5.77 17.59
N ASP A 180 -1.84 6.38 17.53
CA ASP A 180 -3.09 5.69 17.22
C ASP A 180 -3.21 5.47 15.69
N GLU A 181 -4.06 4.54 15.24
CA GLU A 181 -4.24 4.19 13.82
C GLU A 181 -4.62 5.42 12.96
N GLU A 182 -5.35 6.38 13.53
CA GLU A 182 -5.72 7.66 12.91
C GLU A 182 -4.50 8.57 12.64
N ASP A 183 -3.47 8.53 13.50
CA ASP A 183 -2.26 9.34 13.31
C ASP A 183 -1.43 8.80 12.12
N TYR A 184 -1.50 7.50 11.81
CA TYR A 184 -0.81 6.90 10.67
C TYR A 184 -1.39 7.40 9.33
N PHE A 185 -2.71 7.52 9.24
CA PHE A 185 -3.39 8.10 8.06
C PHE A 185 -3.01 9.58 7.86
N GLU A 186 -2.99 10.38 8.94
CA GLU A 186 -2.56 11.79 8.88
C GLU A 186 -1.11 11.94 8.37
N PHE A 187 -0.20 11.04 8.77
CA PHE A 187 1.20 11.05 8.32
C PHE A 187 1.41 10.66 6.85
N VAL A 188 0.67 9.65 6.37
CA VAL A 188 0.73 9.22 4.96
C VAL A 188 0.15 10.31 4.06
N GLU A 189 -0.93 10.99 4.46
CA GLU A 189 -1.51 12.11 3.72
C GLU A 189 -0.59 13.35 3.71
N GLU A 190 0.13 13.65 4.80
CA GLU A 190 0.95 14.87 4.90
C GLU A 190 2.33 14.76 4.19
N TYR A 191 2.93 13.56 4.10
CA TYR A 191 4.30 13.38 3.57
C TYR A 191 4.44 12.29 2.49
N GLY A 192 3.38 11.55 2.17
CA GLY A 192 3.39 10.53 1.12
C GLY A 192 3.55 11.09 -0.30
N GLU A 193 3.17 12.36 -0.52
CA GLU A 193 3.18 12.98 -1.85
C GLU A 193 4.52 13.64 -2.24
N GLU A 194 5.46 13.88 -1.31
CA GLU A 194 6.61 14.79 -1.56
C GLU A 194 7.97 14.11 -1.90
N ASN A 195 8.08 12.78 -1.97
CA ASN A 195 9.36 12.09 -2.22
C ASN A 195 9.48 11.33 -3.57
N GLU A 196 8.73 11.73 -4.59
CA GLU A 196 8.90 11.19 -5.96
C GLU A 196 9.95 11.95 -6.78
N VAL A 197 11.24 11.91 -6.40
CA VAL A 197 12.31 12.19 -7.39
C VAL A 197 13.58 11.37 -7.12
N GLU A 198 13.87 10.55 -8.13
CA GLU A 198 15.17 9.99 -8.54
C GLU A 198 15.59 8.59 -8.04
N GLU A 199 15.42 7.64 -8.98
CA GLU A 199 16.09 6.35 -9.19
C GLU A 199 15.76 5.19 -8.24
N ARG A 200 14.62 4.52 -8.48
CA ARG A 200 14.48 3.08 -8.24
C ARG A 200 13.95 2.34 -9.47
N ASP A 201 14.84 1.52 -10.02
CA ASP A 201 14.55 0.60 -11.12
C ASP A 201 13.92 -0.69 -10.58
N GLU A 202 12.73 -0.99 -11.11
CA GLU A 202 12.05 -2.29 -11.23
C GLU A 202 11.53 -3.02 -9.97
N ARG A 203 10.33 -2.64 -9.52
CA ARG A 203 9.08 -3.43 -9.64
C ARG A 203 8.03 -2.95 -8.63
N GLU A 204 7.17 -2.04 -9.06
CA GLU A 204 6.06 -1.53 -8.26
C GLU A 204 4.77 -2.32 -8.55
N GLU A 205 4.06 -2.67 -7.48
CA GLU A 205 2.61 -2.73 -7.53
C GLU A 205 2.14 -1.31 -7.87
N LEU A 206 1.30 -1.20 -8.89
CA LEU A 206 0.88 0.09 -9.41
C LEU A 206 0.30 0.93 -8.27
N THR A 207 0.82 2.13 -8.06
CA THR A 207 0.20 3.09 -7.15
C THR A 207 -1.24 3.36 -7.59
N GLU A 208 -2.11 3.94 -6.74
CA GLU A 208 -3.48 4.29 -7.18
C GLU A 208 -3.45 5.19 -8.42
N GLU A 209 -2.48 6.10 -8.51
CA GLU A 209 -2.26 6.93 -9.69
C GLU A 209 -1.77 6.12 -10.90
N GLU A 210 -0.90 5.13 -10.73
CA GLU A 210 -0.48 4.24 -11.83
C GLU A 210 -1.56 3.24 -12.26
N MET A 211 -2.42 2.77 -11.33
CA MET A 211 -3.60 1.98 -11.65
C MET A 211 -4.61 2.84 -12.42
N MET A 212 -4.84 4.07 -11.99
CA MET A 212 -5.66 5.04 -12.71
C MET A 212 -5.06 5.34 -14.09
N ALA A 213 -3.74 5.48 -14.20
CA ALA A 213 -3.05 5.69 -15.48
C ALA A 213 -3.11 4.46 -16.39
N GLU A 214 -3.03 3.24 -15.85
CA GLU A 214 -3.22 2.01 -16.61
C GLU A 214 -4.67 1.88 -17.08
N VAL A 215 -5.64 2.16 -16.22
CA VAL A 215 -7.07 2.15 -16.57
C VAL A 215 -7.37 3.21 -17.63
N GLU A 216 -6.85 4.42 -17.49
CA GLU A 216 -6.97 5.50 -18.48
C GLU A 216 -6.31 5.07 -19.81
N SER A 217 -5.06 4.61 -19.79
CA SER A 217 -4.35 4.14 -20.99
C SER A 217 -5.11 3.02 -21.70
N ARG A 218 -5.63 2.05 -20.93
CA ARG A 218 -6.44 0.95 -21.45
C ARG A 218 -7.75 1.48 -22.03
N PHE A 219 -8.46 2.35 -21.32
CA PHE A 219 -9.71 2.95 -21.79
C PHE A 219 -9.51 3.72 -23.09
N LEU A 220 -8.45 4.53 -23.20
CA LEU A 220 -8.11 5.27 -24.41
C LEU A 220 -7.84 4.34 -25.61
N SER A 221 -7.33 3.13 -25.35
CA SER A 221 -7.06 2.12 -26.37
C SER A 221 -8.28 1.25 -26.75
N MET A 222 -9.38 1.31 -26.00
CA MET A 222 -10.59 0.52 -26.26
C MET A 222 -11.34 1.04 -27.48
N GLU A 223 -12.02 0.12 -28.17
CA GLU A 223 -12.95 0.48 -29.24
C GLU A 223 -14.23 1.11 -28.65
N ASP A 224 -14.96 1.90 -29.46
CA ASP A 224 -16.12 2.68 -29.00
C ASP A 224 -17.19 1.86 -28.24
N PRO A 225 -17.61 0.65 -28.69
CA PRO A 225 -18.55 -0.17 -27.92
C PRO A 225 -17.99 -0.64 -26.57
N GLU A 226 -16.68 -0.89 -26.49
CA GLU A 226 -16.02 -1.35 -25.26
C GLU A 226 -15.89 -0.20 -24.26
N LYS A 227 -15.58 1.01 -24.72
CA LYS A 227 -15.61 2.23 -23.89
C LYS A 227 -17.01 2.44 -23.30
N PHE A 228 -18.05 2.29 -24.13
CA PHE A 228 -19.44 2.43 -23.69
C PHE A 228 -19.78 1.44 -22.58
N ASP A 229 -19.50 0.15 -22.79
CA ASP A 229 -19.79 -0.91 -21.82
C ASP A 229 -18.96 -0.73 -20.52
N PHE A 230 -17.70 -0.31 -20.63
CA PHE A 230 -16.85 -0.02 -19.47
C PHE A 230 -17.44 1.07 -18.58
N LEU A 231 -17.92 2.16 -19.17
CA LEU A 231 -18.51 3.28 -18.42
C LEU A 231 -19.86 2.90 -17.79
N LEU A 232 -20.64 1.99 -18.41
CA LEU A 232 -21.86 1.49 -17.78
C LEU A 232 -21.58 0.75 -16.47
N GLU A 233 -20.41 0.12 -16.33
CA GLU A 233 -20.05 -0.63 -15.13
C GLU A 233 -19.31 0.21 -14.09
N ASN A 234 -18.52 1.19 -14.52
CA ASN A 234 -17.60 1.90 -13.63
C ASN A 234 -17.73 3.44 -13.69
N GLY A 235 -18.77 3.97 -14.34
CA GLY A 235 -18.91 5.40 -14.63
C GLY A 235 -18.74 6.33 -13.42
N PRO A 236 -19.40 6.10 -12.28
CA PRO A 236 -19.23 6.94 -11.10
C PRO A 236 -17.81 6.96 -10.51
N GLU A 237 -17.11 5.82 -10.58
CA GLU A 237 -15.74 5.66 -10.08
C GLU A 237 -14.73 6.37 -11.00
N PHE A 238 -14.92 6.28 -12.31
CA PHE A 238 -14.09 6.94 -13.32
C PHE A 238 -14.86 8.07 -14.01
N TYR A 239 -15.30 9.05 -13.22
CA TYR A 239 -16.15 10.13 -13.73
C TYR A 239 -15.41 11.04 -14.72
N GLU A 240 -14.09 11.20 -14.61
CA GLU A 240 -13.26 11.91 -15.58
C GLU A 240 -13.29 11.24 -16.96
N LEU A 241 -13.18 9.91 -17.01
CA LEU A 241 -13.28 9.13 -18.25
C LEU A 241 -14.68 9.22 -18.86
N THR A 242 -15.71 9.25 -18.02
CA THR A 242 -17.09 9.52 -18.46
C THR A 242 -17.19 10.90 -19.13
N GLY A 243 -16.61 11.93 -18.52
CA GLY A 243 -16.57 13.28 -19.07
C GLY A 243 -15.79 13.36 -20.38
N LEU A 244 -14.63 12.70 -20.46
CA LEU A 244 -13.80 12.62 -21.66
C LEU A 244 -14.57 11.98 -22.82
N TYR A 245 -15.20 10.83 -22.59
CA TYR A 245 -15.95 10.13 -23.62
C TYR A 245 -17.17 10.93 -24.11
N ILE A 246 -17.89 11.61 -23.21
CA ILE A 246 -18.98 12.53 -23.59
C ILE A 246 -18.44 13.67 -24.46
N SER A 247 -17.27 14.22 -24.13
CA SER A 247 -16.63 15.28 -24.93
C SER A 247 -16.26 14.76 -26.33
N GLU A 248 -15.62 13.59 -26.44
CA GLU A 248 -15.28 12.94 -27.72
C GLU A 248 -16.52 12.75 -28.59
N LEU A 249 -17.61 12.22 -28.02
CA LEU A 249 -18.88 12.04 -28.74
C LEU A 249 -19.49 13.38 -29.17
N SER A 250 -19.41 14.42 -28.34
CA SER A 250 -19.93 15.74 -28.64
C SER A 250 -19.19 16.39 -29.81
N GLU A 251 -17.86 16.32 -29.81
CA GLU A 251 -17.00 16.81 -30.89
C GLU A 251 -17.29 16.11 -32.22
N ASN A 252 -17.63 14.82 -32.17
CA ASN A 252 -18.03 14.03 -33.34
C ASN A 252 -19.52 14.22 -33.72
N GLY A 253 -20.28 15.00 -32.96
CA GLY A 253 -21.70 15.24 -33.19
C GLY A 253 -22.62 14.06 -32.87
N GLU A 254 -22.15 13.09 -32.07
CA GLU A 254 -22.82 11.84 -31.74
C GLU A 254 -23.80 11.96 -30.55
N PHE A 255 -24.61 13.02 -30.52
CA PHE A 255 -25.54 13.33 -29.42
C PHE A 255 -26.54 12.21 -29.10
N GLY A 256 -26.90 11.38 -30.09
CA GLY A 256 -27.75 10.22 -29.88
C GLY A 256 -27.12 9.19 -28.93
N LYS A 257 -25.82 8.93 -29.07
CA LYS A 257 -25.09 8.01 -28.17
C LYS A 257 -24.90 8.61 -26.78
N ILE A 258 -24.66 9.92 -26.69
CA ILE A 258 -24.57 10.63 -25.40
C ILE A 258 -25.88 10.44 -24.60
N GLN A 259 -27.03 10.61 -25.26
CA GLN A 259 -28.34 10.40 -24.62
C GLN A 259 -28.60 8.93 -24.24
N GLU A 260 -28.14 7.98 -25.07
CA GLU A 260 -28.20 6.56 -24.73
C GLU A 260 -27.38 6.24 -23.48
N LEU A 261 -26.14 6.72 -23.41
CA LEU A 261 -25.25 6.54 -22.26
C LEU A 261 -25.86 7.17 -21.01
N TYR A 262 -26.33 8.41 -21.10
CA TYR A 262 -27.00 9.10 -20.01
C TYR A 262 -28.20 8.30 -19.47
N THR A 263 -29.06 7.80 -20.36
CA THR A 263 -30.24 7.04 -19.97
C THR A 263 -29.83 5.78 -19.18
N LYS A 264 -28.92 4.97 -19.73
CA LYS A 264 -28.48 3.73 -19.07
C LYS A 264 -27.75 3.98 -17.75
N LEU A 265 -26.93 5.02 -17.66
CA LEU A 265 -26.25 5.38 -16.42
C LEU A 265 -27.23 5.84 -15.34
N THR A 266 -28.23 6.65 -15.69
CA THR A 266 -29.25 7.10 -14.72
C THR A 266 -30.25 6.00 -14.32
N GLU A 267 -30.41 4.95 -15.13
CA GLU A 267 -31.14 3.74 -14.74
C GLU A 267 -30.39 2.92 -13.68
N LYS A 268 -29.05 2.99 -13.68
CA LYS A 268 -28.18 2.18 -12.81
C LYS A 268 -27.71 2.92 -11.57
N TYR A 269 -27.42 4.21 -11.67
CA TYR A 269 -26.86 5.04 -10.61
C TYR A 269 -27.74 6.26 -10.35
N ASP A 270 -28.30 6.36 -9.14
CA ASP A 270 -29.27 7.42 -8.78
C ASP A 270 -28.63 8.67 -8.17
N ASP A 271 -27.31 8.63 -7.94
CA ASP A 271 -26.50 9.64 -7.26
C ASP A 271 -25.29 10.13 -8.08
N PHE A 272 -25.18 9.76 -9.36
CA PHE A 272 -24.05 10.15 -10.21
C PHE A 272 -24.09 11.65 -10.61
N ILE A 273 -23.67 12.52 -9.69
CA ILE A 273 -23.78 13.98 -9.85
C ILE A 273 -23.01 14.53 -11.06
N TYR A 274 -21.81 14.01 -11.32
CA TYR A 274 -20.92 14.49 -12.39
C TYR A 274 -21.53 14.27 -13.78
N LEU A 275 -22.30 13.20 -13.97
CA LEU A 275 -23.01 12.95 -15.22
C LEU A 275 -23.92 14.13 -15.57
N TYR A 276 -24.69 14.66 -14.60
CA TYR A 276 -25.54 15.83 -14.84
C TYR A 276 -24.73 17.08 -15.17
N VAL A 277 -23.54 17.24 -14.57
CA VAL A 277 -22.65 18.37 -14.87
C VAL A 277 -22.11 18.27 -16.30
N PHE A 278 -21.65 17.10 -16.73
CA PHE A 278 -21.16 16.88 -18.09
C PHE A 278 -22.27 17.10 -19.12
N MET A 279 -23.48 16.61 -18.86
CA MET A 279 -24.63 16.83 -19.73
C MET A 279 -24.99 18.33 -19.79
N GLY A 280 -25.00 19.03 -18.65
CA GLY A 280 -25.21 20.47 -18.61
C GLY A 280 -24.19 21.24 -19.44
N ALA A 281 -22.91 20.91 -19.33
CA ALA A 281 -21.85 21.54 -20.10
C ALA A 281 -21.95 21.23 -21.61
N THR A 282 -22.21 19.96 -21.96
CA THR A 282 -22.30 19.49 -23.35
C THR A 282 -23.39 20.20 -24.14
N TYR A 283 -24.56 20.42 -23.53
CA TYR A 283 -25.70 21.05 -24.19
C TYR A 283 -25.74 22.57 -24.03
N LEU A 284 -24.79 23.18 -23.31
CA LEU A 284 -24.86 24.59 -22.92
C LEU A 284 -25.02 25.55 -24.10
N GLU A 285 -24.25 25.33 -25.17
CA GLU A 285 -24.29 26.18 -26.37
C GLU A 285 -25.37 25.75 -27.38
N MET A 286 -25.80 24.49 -27.32
CA MET A 286 -26.72 23.90 -28.31
C MET A 286 -28.18 24.00 -27.91
N ASP A 287 -28.48 23.68 -26.66
CA ASP A 287 -29.82 23.74 -26.07
C ASP A 287 -29.68 24.22 -24.61
N PRO A 288 -29.63 25.56 -24.40
CA PRO A 288 -29.49 26.15 -23.08
C PRO A 288 -30.60 25.72 -22.11
N ALA A 289 -31.82 25.47 -22.61
CA ALA A 289 -32.93 25.03 -21.77
C ALA A 289 -32.71 23.59 -21.26
N LEU A 290 -32.23 22.71 -22.13
CA LEU A 290 -31.86 21.34 -21.75
C LEU A 290 -30.66 21.33 -20.80
N ALA A 291 -29.62 22.12 -21.10
CA ALA A 291 -28.46 22.29 -20.22
C ALA A 291 -28.86 22.74 -18.81
N LYS A 292 -29.73 23.74 -18.73
CA LYS A 292 -30.30 24.21 -17.46
C LYS A 292 -30.99 23.10 -16.69
N SER A 293 -31.78 22.26 -17.37
CA SER A 293 -32.47 21.13 -16.73
C SER A 293 -31.51 20.10 -16.13
N TYR A 294 -30.33 19.90 -16.72
CA TYR A 294 -29.30 19.01 -16.17
C TYR A 294 -28.63 19.62 -14.94
N PHE A 295 -28.30 20.92 -14.95
CA PHE A 295 -27.78 21.58 -13.74
C PHE A 295 -28.80 21.61 -12.59
N GLU A 296 -30.09 21.75 -12.89
CA GLU A 296 -31.16 21.59 -11.88
C GLU A 296 -31.22 20.16 -11.32
N GLN A 297 -30.95 19.15 -12.13
CA GLN A 297 -30.83 17.76 -11.65
C GLN A 297 -29.58 17.58 -10.78
N ALA A 298 -28.43 18.10 -11.19
CA ALA A 298 -27.21 18.08 -10.37
C ALA A 298 -27.45 18.68 -8.97
N LEU A 299 -28.17 19.80 -8.92
CA LEU A 299 -28.56 20.43 -7.66
C LEU A 299 -29.45 19.53 -6.78
N ARG A 300 -30.43 18.82 -7.37
CA ARG A 300 -31.29 17.88 -6.63
C ARG A 300 -30.53 16.65 -6.14
N THR A 301 -29.54 16.20 -6.91
CA THR A 301 -28.70 15.05 -6.57
C THR A 301 -27.72 15.38 -5.45
N LEU A 302 -27.19 16.61 -5.43
CA LEU A 302 -26.27 17.08 -4.39
C LEU A 302 -26.81 16.90 -2.96
N ASP A 303 -28.11 17.07 -2.77
CA ASP A 303 -28.77 16.92 -1.47
C ASP A 303 -28.84 15.45 -0.99
N LYS A 304 -28.63 14.48 -1.89
CA LYS A 304 -28.65 13.04 -1.58
C LYS A 304 -27.28 12.46 -1.24
N LEU A 305 -26.18 13.14 -1.59
CA LEU A 305 -24.83 12.66 -1.37
C LEU A 305 -24.48 12.74 0.12
N ASN A 306 -24.24 11.60 0.78
CA ASN A 306 -23.91 11.59 2.22
C ASN A 306 -22.43 11.87 2.51
N ASP A 307 -21.56 11.66 1.51
CA ASP A 307 -20.11 11.65 1.70
C ASP A 307 -19.47 13.06 1.60
N LEU A 308 -20.26 14.06 1.20
CA LEU A 308 -19.81 15.45 1.14
C LEU A 308 -20.16 16.21 2.43
N SER A 309 -19.18 16.95 2.96
CA SER A 309 -19.39 17.88 4.07
C SER A 309 -20.40 18.98 3.72
N ASP A 310 -21.12 19.49 4.74
CA ASP A 310 -22.12 20.54 4.56
C ASP A 310 -21.53 21.80 3.89
N SER A 311 -20.29 22.16 4.22
CA SER A 311 -19.60 23.31 3.61
C SER A 311 -19.32 23.10 2.12
N THR A 312 -18.92 21.89 1.71
CA THR A 312 -18.71 21.54 0.30
C THR A 312 -20.02 21.55 -0.48
N LYS A 313 -21.09 21.01 0.11
CA LYS A 313 -22.45 21.06 -0.48
C LYS A 313 -22.93 22.48 -0.70
N GLU A 314 -22.80 23.37 0.29
CA GLU A 314 -23.22 24.77 0.14
C GLU A 314 -22.42 25.49 -0.97
N ARG A 315 -21.12 25.22 -1.08
CA ARG A 315 -20.28 25.80 -2.15
C ARG A 315 -20.70 25.30 -3.54
N LEU A 316 -20.90 24.00 -3.70
CA LEU A 316 -21.37 23.42 -4.97
C LEU A 316 -22.78 23.91 -5.34
N ARG A 317 -23.68 24.00 -4.35
CA ARG A 317 -25.01 24.56 -4.51
C ARG A 317 -24.96 25.99 -5.02
N ALA A 318 -24.14 26.85 -4.41
CA ALA A 318 -23.98 28.23 -4.85
C ALA A 318 -23.45 28.31 -6.29
N ASN A 319 -22.50 27.45 -6.66
CA ASN A 319 -21.97 27.38 -8.02
C ASN A 319 -23.02 26.95 -9.04
N PHE A 320 -23.81 25.91 -8.75
CA PHE A 320 -24.88 25.46 -9.64
C PHE A 320 -25.97 26.52 -9.81
N LEU A 321 -26.40 27.17 -8.72
CA LEU A 321 -27.37 28.27 -8.80
C LEU A 321 -26.84 29.42 -9.66
N ALA A 322 -25.58 29.82 -9.47
CA ALA A 322 -24.95 30.87 -10.26
C ALA A 322 -24.80 30.50 -11.75
N LEU A 323 -24.58 29.22 -12.07
CA LEU A 323 -24.55 28.73 -13.46
C LEU A 323 -25.95 28.76 -14.07
N ILE A 324 -26.96 28.24 -13.38
CA ILE A 324 -28.36 28.21 -13.80
C ILE A 324 -28.89 29.62 -14.07
N GLU A 325 -28.54 30.61 -13.24
CA GLU A 325 -28.94 32.00 -13.43
C GLU A 325 -28.30 32.66 -14.67
N LYS A 326 -27.10 32.23 -15.07
CA LYS A 326 -26.40 32.75 -16.24
C LYS A 326 -26.91 32.16 -17.57
N ILE A 327 -27.61 31.03 -17.50
CA ILE A 327 -28.21 30.36 -18.65
C ILE A 327 -29.59 30.99 -18.89
N ASN A 328 -29.63 31.92 -19.85
CA ASN A 328 -30.85 32.65 -20.25
C ASN A 328 -31.85 31.78 -20.99
#